data_AF-A0A937V4V6-F1
#
_entry.id   AF-A0A937V4V6-F1
#
_cell.length_a   1.000
_cell.length_b   1.000
_cell.length_c   1.000
_cell.angle_alpha   90.00
_cell.angle_beta   90.00
_cell.angle_gamma   90.00
#
_symmetry.space_group_name_H-M   'P 1'
#
loop_
_entity.id
_entity.type
_entity.pdbx_description
1 polymer ?
#
loop_
_entity_poly.entity_id
_entity_poly.type
_entity_poly.pdbx_seq_one_letter_code
_entity_poly.pdbx_strand_id
1 'polypeptide(L)'
;MLPFTVDSPRNAGRIGPTPYLECVVRTCSLCKAQSPDGTDVCRQCGADLARHSETAVALAALRANPRVRRIRVIVAHDACPACRKAEMDHAKDEAPGLPVPGCSSPSGCRCWYEPALSEIYP
;
A
#
# COMPACT_ATOMS: atom_id res chain seq x y z
N MET A 1 -35.97 48.12 -13.07
CA MET A 1 -36.52 46.86 -13.58
C MET A 1 -35.51 45.75 -13.34
N LEU A 2 -35.65 45.05 -12.21
CA LEU A 2 -35.24 43.64 -12.06
C LEU A 2 -36.51 42.81 -12.39
N PRO A 3 -36.50 41.49 -12.72
CA PRO A 3 -36.04 40.44 -11.78
C PRO A 3 -35.58 39.07 -12.37
N PHE A 4 -35.22 38.15 -11.45
CA PHE A 4 -35.18 36.67 -11.53
C PHE A 4 -33.93 35.98 -12.16
N THR A 5 -33.24 34.99 -11.55
CA THR A 5 -33.18 34.45 -10.17
C THR A 5 -32.04 33.41 -10.02
N VAL A 6 -31.50 33.32 -8.79
CA VAL A 6 -30.85 32.22 -8.03
C VAL A 6 -30.27 30.95 -8.69
N ASP A 7 -29.01 30.68 -8.35
CA ASP A 7 -28.54 29.49 -7.60
C ASP A 7 -27.11 29.80 -7.10
N SER A 8 -26.62 29.52 -5.90
CA SER A 8 -27.11 28.98 -4.64
C SER A 8 -25.95 29.20 -3.65
N PRO A 9 -26.13 29.76 -2.43
CA PRO A 9 -25.05 29.89 -1.46
C PRO A 9 -25.07 28.69 -0.50
N ARG A 10 -23.94 27.98 -0.35
CA ARG A 10 -23.70 27.15 0.86
C ARG A 10 -22.24 26.69 1.01
N ASN A 11 -21.69 27.03 2.18
CA ASN A 11 -20.45 26.55 2.81
C ASN A 11 -19.12 27.00 2.19
N ALA A 12 -18.43 28.04 2.69
CA ALA A 12 -17.94 28.26 4.05
C ALA A 12 -17.02 27.14 4.57
N GLY A 13 -15.73 27.47 4.66
CA GLY A 13 -14.84 26.97 5.70
C GLY A 13 -14.31 25.56 5.55
N ARG A 14 -13.11 25.44 4.99
CA ARG A 14 -11.92 24.94 5.72
C ARG A 14 -10.69 25.21 4.87
N ILE A 15 -9.78 26.01 5.41
CA ILE A 15 -8.38 26.04 5.00
C ILE A 15 -7.84 24.66 5.42
N GLY A 16 -7.96 23.67 4.54
CA GLY A 16 -7.36 22.35 4.75
C GLY A 16 -5.84 22.46 4.53
N PRO A 17 -5.01 21.77 5.34
CA PRO A 17 -3.57 21.79 5.13
C PRO A 17 -3.25 21.22 3.74
N THR A 18 -2.25 21.82 3.11
CA THR A 18 -1.71 21.56 1.76
C THR A 18 -1.86 20.12 1.22
N PRO A 19 -2.28 19.94 -0.06
CA PRO A 19 -2.59 18.64 -0.69
C PRO A 19 -1.38 17.74 -1.04
N TYR A 20 -0.19 18.01 -0.52
CA TYR A 20 1.06 17.36 -0.93
C TYR A 20 1.60 16.31 0.06
N LEU A 21 0.79 15.84 1.02
CA LEU A 21 1.22 14.89 2.07
C LEU A 21 0.42 13.58 2.13
N GLU A 22 -0.21 13.16 1.02
CA GLU A 22 -0.99 11.92 0.95
C GLU A 22 -0.54 10.96 -0.18
N CYS A 23 0.73 11.01 -0.62
CA CYS A 23 1.25 10.04 -1.61
C CYS A 23 1.72 8.75 -0.96
N VAL A 24 0.88 8.19 -0.11
CA VAL A 24 1.15 6.92 0.56
C VAL A 24 0.20 5.93 -0.08
N VAL A 25 0.59 5.16 -1.10
CA VAL A 25 -0.37 4.46 -1.97
C VAL A 25 -0.17 2.94 -2.04
N ARG A 26 -1.29 2.22 -1.89
CA ARG A 26 -1.43 0.81 -2.24
C ARG A 26 -2.53 0.62 -3.27
N THR A 27 -2.31 -0.31 -4.19
CA THR A 27 -3.26 -0.60 -5.27
C THR A 27 -4.20 -1.72 -4.85
N CYS A 28 -5.50 -1.51 -5.00
CA CYS A 28 -6.49 -2.57 -4.82
C CYS A 28 -6.40 -3.56 -5.99
N SER A 29 -6.27 -4.85 -5.71
CA SER A 29 -6.19 -5.88 -6.73
C SER A 29 -7.51 -6.12 -7.47
N LEU A 30 -8.65 -5.78 -6.84
CA LEU A 30 -10.00 -6.00 -7.38
C LEU A 30 -10.44 -4.89 -8.35
N CYS A 31 -10.35 -3.62 -7.93
CA CYS A 31 -10.84 -2.48 -8.73
C CYS A 31 -9.72 -1.61 -9.32
N LYS A 32 -8.45 -1.93 -9.02
CA LYS A 32 -7.25 -1.19 -9.47
C LYS A 32 -7.16 0.26 -9.01
N ALA A 33 -8.06 0.71 -8.13
CA ALA A 33 -7.96 2.02 -7.51
C ALA A 33 -6.79 2.07 -6.53
N GLN A 34 -6.11 3.21 -6.50
CA GLN A 34 -5.12 3.53 -5.48
C GLN A 34 -5.83 3.97 -4.21
N SER A 35 -5.33 3.52 -3.06
CA SER A 35 -5.85 3.88 -1.74
C SER A 35 -4.71 4.16 -0.78
N PRO A 36 -4.90 5.01 0.24
CA PRO A 36 -3.79 5.34 1.10
C PRO A 36 -3.25 4.15 1.92
N ASP A 37 -1.94 4.06 2.19
CA ASP A 37 -1.38 2.99 3.04
C ASP A 37 -1.92 3.04 4.47
N GLY A 38 -2.45 4.17 4.94
CA GLY A 38 -3.11 4.26 6.25
C GLY A 38 -4.56 3.77 6.27
N THR A 39 -5.14 3.38 5.13
CA THR A 39 -6.54 2.94 5.05
C THR A 39 -6.62 1.44 4.84
N ASP A 40 -7.36 0.73 5.70
CA ASP A 40 -7.54 -0.73 5.58
C ASP A 40 -8.57 -1.13 4.54
N VAL A 41 -9.41 -0.19 4.08
CA VAL A 41 -10.46 -0.44 3.09
C VAL A 41 -10.24 0.39 1.82
N CYS A 42 -10.53 -0.20 0.67
CA CYS A 42 -10.48 0.51 -0.60
C CYS A 42 -11.57 1.57 -0.65
N ARG A 43 -11.20 2.84 -0.89
CA ARG A 43 -12.16 3.95 -0.96
C ARG A 43 -13.17 3.83 -2.11
N GLN A 44 -12.86 3.02 -3.13
CA GLN A 44 -13.71 2.88 -4.32
C GLN A 44 -14.67 1.70 -4.26
N CYS A 45 -14.23 0.54 -3.75
CA CYS A 45 -15.04 -0.68 -3.77
C CYS A 45 -15.28 -1.31 -2.39
N GLY A 46 -14.72 -0.74 -1.31
CA GLY A 46 -14.88 -1.25 0.05
C GLY A 46 -14.10 -2.53 0.37
N ALA A 47 -13.24 -3.01 -0.53
CA ALA A 47 -12.45 -4.21 -0.30
C ALA A 47 -11.43 -4.04 0.83
N ASP A 48 -11.24 -5.08 1.64
CA ASP A 48 -10.18 -5.15 2.65
C ASP A 48 -8.80 -5.19 1.99
N LEU A 49 -8.03 -4.11 2.11
CA LEU A 49 -6.71 -3.95 1.53
C LEU A 49 -5.62 -4.74 2.25
N ALA A 50 -5.87 -5.25 3.46
CA ALA A 50 -4.96 -6.20 4.09
C ALA A 50 -4.97 -7.57 3.36
N ARG A 51 -6.02 -7.85 2.58
CA ARG A 51 -6.20 -9.09 1.80
C ARG A 51 -6.16 -8.87 0.29
N HIS A 52 -6.69 -7.74 -0.16
CA HIS A 52 -6.94 -7.42 -1.56
C HIS A 52 -6.13 -6.23 -2.07
N SER A 53 -5.03 -5.86 -1.40
CA SER A 53 -4.00 -5.05 -2.06
C SER A 53 -3.14 -5.94 -2.97
N GLU A 54 -2.50 -5.35 -3.98
CA GLU A 54 -1.58 -6.10 -4.86
C GLU A 54 -0.43 -6.73 -4.08
N THR A 55 0.09 -6.05 -3.07
CA THR A 55 1.11 -6.58 -2.15
C THR A 55 0.58 -7.72 -1.28
N ALA A 56 -0.64 -7.61 -0.73
CA ALA A 56 -1.26 -8.69 0.06
C ALA A 56 -1.48 -9.95 -0.77
N VAL A 57 -2.00 -9.80 -1.99
CA VAL A 57 -2.20 -10.92 -2.92
C VAL A 57 -0.86 -11.53 -3.32
N ALA A 58 0.17 -10.72 -3.59
CA ALA A 58 1.51 -11.21 -3.90
C ALA A 58 2.10 -12.01 -2.72
N LEU A 59 2.00 -11.51 -1.49
CA LEU A 59 2.45 -12.22 -0.29
C LEU A 59 1.73 -13.57 -0.13
N ALA A 60 0.41 -13.60 -0.31
CA ALA A 60 -0.38 -14.82 -0.25
C ALA A 60 0.05 -15.84 -1.31
N ALA A 61 0.30 -15.39 -2.55
CA ALA A 61 0.79 -16.25 -3.62
C ALA A 61 2.19 -16.82 -3.32
N LEU A 62 3.10 -16.00 -2.78
CA LEU A 62 4.44 -16.45 -2.39
C LEU A 62 4.40 -17.47 -1.25
N ARG A 63 3.52 -17.27 -0.26
CA ARG A 63 3.29 -18.22 0.83
C ARG A 63 2.75 -19.55 0.33
N ALA A 64 1.79 -19.51 -0.59
CA ALA A 64 1.17 -20.71 -1.16
C ALA A 64 2.10 -21.50 -2.10
N ASN A 65 3.11 -20.86 -2.69
CA ASN A 65 4.02 -21.53 -3.61
C ASN A 65 4.99 -22.46 -2.87
N PRO A 66 4.97 -23.79 -3.11
CA PRO A 66 5.83 -24.74 -2.41
C PRO A 66 7.32 -24.54 -2.69
N ARG A 67 7.70 -23.97 -3.85
CA ARG A 67 9.10 -23.78 -4.27
C ARG A 67 9.79 -22.61 -3.60
N VAL A 68 9.02 -21.61 -3.16
CA VAL A 68 9.55 -20.54 -2.31
C VAL A 68 10.02 -21.20 -1.01
N ARG A 69 11.12 -20.75 -0.42
CA ARG A 69 11.57 -21.21 0.90
C ARG A 69 11.56 -20.08 1.90
N ARG A 70 12.02 -18.91 1.46
CA ARG A 70 12.03 -17.66 2.23
C ARG A 70 11.47 -16.54 1.36
N ILE A 71 10.96 -15.51 2.01
CA ILE A 71 10.48 -14.30 1.35
C ILE A 71 11.36 -13.17 1.85
N ARG A 72 12.13 -12.57 0.95
CA ARG A 72 12.96 -11.42 1.25
C ARG A 72 12.15 -10.15 1.04
N VAL A 73 12.20 -9.25 2.00
CA VAL A 73 11.65 -7.89 1.82
C VAL A 73 12.77 -7.00 1.34
N ILE A 74 12.64 -6.51 0.12
CA ILE A 74 13.57 -5.54 -0.46
C ILE A 74 12.98 -4.15 -0.29
N VAL A 75 13.84 -3.19 0.04
CA VAL A 75 13.45 -1.81 0.30
C VAL A 75 14.16 -0.87 -0.67
N ALA A 76 13.55 0.27 -0.95
CA ALA A 76 14.20 1.32 -1.73
C ALA A 76 15.48 1.82 -1.03
N HIS A 77 16.45 2.31 -1.79
CA HIS A 77 17.72 2.80 -1.27
C HIS A 77 17.55 3.91 -0.20
N ASP A 78 16.57 4.78 -0.42
CA ASP A 78 16.14 5.89 0.42
C ASP A 78 14.99 5.50 1.38
N ALA A 79 14.85 4.22 1.70
CA ALA A 79 13.81 3.72 2.59
C ALA A 79 13.85 4.38 3.99
N CYS A 80 12.67 4.53 4.58
CA CYS A 80 12.53 5.01 5.94
C CYS A 80 13.09 3.99 6.97
N PRO A 81 13.38 4.42 8.22
CA PRO A 81 13.92 3.52 9.25
C PRO A 81 13.06 2.29 9.54
N ALA A 82 11.73 2.39 9.44
CA ALA A 82 10.84 1.25 9.63
C ALA A 82 11.01 0.20 8.54
N CYS A 83 11.03 0.62 7.27
CA CYS A 83 11.27 -0.27 6.14
C CYS A 83 12.65 -0.93 6.22
N ARG A 84 13.72 -0.17 6.55
CA ARG A 84 15.08 -0.74 6.70
C ARG A 84 15.15 -1.83 7.76
N LYS A 85 14.39 -1.72 8.85
CA LYS A 85 14.31 -2.78 9.87
C LYS A 85 13.60 -4.04 9.36
N ALA A 86 12.68 -3.89 8.41
CA ALA A 86 11.99 -5.01 7.77
C ALA A 86 12.83 -5.69 6.67
N GLU A 87 13.91 -5.04 6.20
CA GLU A 87 14.82 -5.55 5.17
C GLU A 87 15.62 -6.75 5.70
N MET A 88 15.07 -7.93 5.51
CA MET A 88 15.72 -9.21 5.81
C MET A 88 15.00 -10.34 5.08
N ASP A 89 15.58 -11.53 5.18
CA ASP A 89 14.92 -12.74 4.74
C ASP A 89 13.99 -13.23 5.84
N HIS A 90 12.72 -13.44 5.50
CA HIS A 90 11.73 -13.96 6.42
C HIS A 90 11.39 -15.41 6.08
N ALA A 91 11.00 -16.21 7.08
CA ALA A 91 10.23 -17.42 6.78
C ALA A 91 8.92 -17.03 6.06
N LYS A 92 8.32 -17.98 5.32
CA LYS A 92 7.12 -17.69 4.51
C LYS A 92 5.99 -17.06 5.32
N ASP A 93 5.73 -17.62 6.47
CA ASP A 93 4.69 -17.23 7.41
C ASP A 93 5.06 -15.98 8.22
N GLU A 94 6.35 -15.71 8.40
CA GLU A 94 6.85 -14.56 9.16
C GLU A 94 6.95 -13.26 8.36
N ALA A 95 6.98 -13.33 7.02
CA ALA A 95 7.12 -12.16 6.18
C ALA A 95 6.03 -11.10 6.46
N PRO A 96 6.39 -9.83 6.72
CA PRO A 96 5.42 -8.81 7.08
C PRO A 96 4.54 -8.44 5.88
N GLY A 97 3.30 -8.06 6.16
CA GLY A 97 2.45 -7.42 5.16
C GLY A 97 3.04 -6.07 4.74
N LEU A 98 2.99 -5.79 3.45
CA LEU A 98 3.28 -4.45 2.91
C LEU A 98 1.95 -3.73 2.69
N PRO A 99 1.80 -2.48 3.14
CA PRO A 99 2.83 -1.55 3.65
C PRO A 99 3.43 -1.92 5.01
N VAL A 100 4.74 -1.72 5.21
CA VAL A 100 5.41 -2.02 6.49
C VAL A 100 4.77 -1.18 7.62
N PRO A 101 4.39 -1.77 8.76
CA PRO A 101 3.87 -1.03 9.91
C PRO A 101 4.84 0.10 10.33
N GLY A 102 4.33 1.33 10.41
CA GLY A 102 5.14 2.50 10.73
C GLY A 102 5.98 3.05 9.57
N CYS A 103 5.72 2.65 8.32
CA CYS A 103 6.30 3.30 7.15
C CYS A 103 6.03 4.81 7.18
N SER A 104 7.10 5.60 7.07
CA SER A 104 7.03 7.07 7.09
C SER A 104 7.52 7.70 5.78
N SER A 105 7.64 6.92 4.71
CA SER A 105 8.07 7.44 3.41
C SER A 105 6.99 8.34 2.79
N PRO A 106 7.33 9.55 2.32
CA PRO A 106 6.34 10.48 1.74
C PRO A 106 5.76 9.99 0.40
N SER A 107 6.44 9.04 -0.25
CA SER A 107 6.04 8.42 -1.51
C SER A 107 5.41 7.03 -1.31
N GLY A 108 5.01 6.68 -0.09
CA GLY A 108 4.43 5.39 0.24
C GLY A 108 5.45 4.27 0.38
N CYS A 109 4.97 3.11 0.80
CA CYS A 109 5.82 1.95 0.99
C CYS A 109 6.29 1.39 -0.35
N ARG A 110 7.53 1.73 -0.75
CA ARG A 110 8.20 1.20 -1.95
C ARG A 110 8.99 -0.08 -1.65
N CYS A 111 8.51 -0.90 -0.73
CA CYS A 111 9.11 -2.21 -0.51
C CYS A 111 8.46 -3.22 -1.46
N TRP A 112 9.18 -4.28 -1.78
CA TRP A 112 8.64 -5.40 -2.57
C TRP A 112 9.17 -6.73 -2.04
N TYR A 113 8.47 -7.81 -2.41
CA TYR A 113 8.88 -9.15 -2.05
C TYR A 113 9.76 -9.76 -3.13
N GLU A 114 10.84 -10.40 -2.71
CA GLU A 114 11.69 -11.23 -3.56
C GLU A 114 11.65 -12.68 -3.05
N PRO A 115 11.24 -13.66 -3.87
CA PRO A 115 11.22 -15.05 -3.47
C PRO A 115 12.63 -15.67 -3.48
N ALA A 116 13.04 -16.28 -2.37
CA ALA A 116 14.20 -17.15 -2.35
C ALA A 116 13.76 -18.61 -2.55
N LEU A 117 14.21 -19.21 -3.65
CA LEU A 117 13.94 -20.59 -4.03
C LEU A 117 15.02 -21.53 -3.45
N SER A 118 14.64 -22.77 -3.12
CA SER A 118 15.62 -23.78 -2.65
C SER A 118 16.37 -24.47 -3.78
N GLU A 119 15.76 -24.55 -4.98
CA GLU A 119 16.35 -25.21 -6.15
C GLU A 119 16.11 -24.34 -7.40
N ILE A 120 17.19 -24.08 -8.13
CA ILE A 120 17.17 -23.57 -9.49
C ILE A 120 17.37 -24.82 -10.36
N TYR A 121 16.35 -25.25 -11.10
CA TYR A 121 16.47 -26.43 -11.95
C TYR A 121 17.49 -26.16 -13.08
N PRO A 122 18.37 -27.12 -13.44
CA PRO A 122 19.30 -26.99 -14.56
C PRO A 122 18.60 -26.96 -15.92
#